data_AF-A0A2V7GLA1-F1
#
_entry.id   AF-A0A2V7GLA1-F1
#
_cell.length_a   1.000
_cell.length_b   1.000
_cell.length_c   1.000
_cell.angle_alpha   90.00
_cell.angle_beta   90.00
_cell.angle_gamma   90.00
#
_symmetry.space_group_name_H-M   'P 1'
#
loop_
_entity.id
_entity.type
_entity.pdbx_description
1 polymer ?
#
loop_
_entity_poly.entity_id
_entity_poly.type
_entity_poly.pdbx_seq_one_letter_code
_entity_poly.pdbx_strand_id
1 'polypeptide(L)'
;MCVGGSNAGLGCTTDADCQGGTCRTLIQPCPICNAATSACDGGPNEGLTCTPVVKKPLNGDLPTSHDCPPPPANNLGALPIAFVLDSGTISKTAVDMTDQSNVFCAFCKNKTLDTFARRCGGLASGAACACAVGVPCPGCSGAPCLPVSCTSNADCSTLTTPGNFTSCGQRTSGAFTSLDTARTIVETGSPAGALTSGGLGRPATLVSIFCLPLTFNTLVDSADDLPGPGAVAVPVQVQLQP
;
A
#
# COMPACT_ATOMS: atom_id res chain seq x y z
N MET A 1 11.25 -17.27 -6.07
CA MET A 1 12.18 -18.37 -5.80
C MET A 1 11.84 -19.58 -6.66
N CYS A 2 12.83 -20.38 -6.99
CA CYS A 2 12.66 -21.60 -7.76
C CYS A 2 11.99 -22.71 -6.94
N VAL A 3 10.87 -23.22 -7.44
CA VAL A 3 10.21 -24.41 -6.91
C VAL A 3 10.62 -25.60 -7.77
N GLY A 4 11.51 -26.41 -7.20
CA GLY A 4 12.15 -27.53 -7.88
C GLY A 4 13.36 -27.11 -8.72
N GLY A 5 13.97 -28.10 -9.38
CA GLY A 5 15.19 -27.93 -10.19
C GLY A 5 16.47 -27.80 -9.36
N SER A 6 17.60 -27.68 -10.08
CA SER A 6 18.95 -27.59 -9.47
C SER A 6 19.17 -26.32 -8.66
N ASN A 7 18.34 -25.29 -8.88
CA ASN A 7 18.38 -24.00 -8.20
C ASN A 7 17.24 -23.84 -7.18
N ALA A 8 16.65 -24.94 -6.71
CA ALA A 8 15.54 -24.90 -5.75
C ALA A 8 15.88 -24.02 -4.52
N GLY A 9 14.96 -23.10 -4.18
CA GLY A 9 15.12 -22.14 -3.08
C GLY A 9 15.89 -20.86 -3.44
N LEU A 10 16.53 -20.77 -4.62
CA LEU A 10 17.19 -19.54 -5.07
C LEU A 10 16.20 -18.55 -5.70
N GLY A 11 16.53 -17.25 -5.64
CA GLY A 11 15.79 -16.19 -6.31
C GLY A 11 15.74 -16.41 -7.82
N CYS A 12 14.64 -16.01 -8.45
CA CYS A 12 14.41 -16.18 -9.88
C CYS A 12 13.49 -15.09 -10.39
N THR A 13 13.65 -14.73 -11.66
CA THR A 13 12.78 -13.78 -12.37
C THR A 13 11.93 -14.49 -13.41
N THR A 14 12.44 -15.60 -13.96
CA THR A 14 11.76 -16.45 -14.94
C THR A 14 12.05 -17.93 -14.69
N ASP A 15 11.21 -18.84 -15.21
CA ASP A 15 11.39 -20.30 -15.07
C ASP A 15 12.76 -20.79 -15.58
N ALA A 16 13.35 -20.09 -16.55
CA ALA A 16 14.67 -20.41 -17.09
C ALA A 16 15.79 -20.32 -16.04
N ASP A 17 15.62 -19.47 -15.02
CA ASP A 17 16.57 -19.33 -13.92
C ASP A 17 16.56 -20.57 -13.00
N CYS A 18 15.51 -21.39 -13.10
CA CYS A 18 15.24 -22.49 -12.18
C CYS A 18 15.64 -23.86 -12.69
N GLN A 19 16.45 -23.96 -13.75
CA GLN A 19 17.14 -25.18 -14.23
C GLN A 19 16.44 -26.51 -13.85
N GLY A 20 15.24 -26.73 -14.42
CA GLY A 20 14.39 -27.90 -14.14
C GLY A 20 13.27 -27.68 -13.11
N GLY A 21 13.06 -26.44 -12.67
CA GLY A 21 11.98 -26.01 -11.78
C GLY A 21 11.13 -24.89 -12.38
N THR A 22 10.13 -24.44 -11.62
CA THR A 22 9.29 -23.29 -11.97
C THR A 22 9.69 -22.10 -11.10
N CYS A 23 9.80 -20.94 -11.71
CA CYS A 23 10.02 -19.69 -11.02
C CYS A 23 8.70 -19.14 -10.50
N ARG A 24 8.59 -19.08 -9.18
CA ARG A 24 7.54 -18.30 -8.53
C ARG A 24 8.12 -16.94 -8.21
N THR A 25 7.74 -15.90 -8.96
CA THR A 25 8.14 -14.51 -8.71
C THR A 25 7.41 -13.98 -7.48
N LEU A 26 7.87 -14.46 -6.33
CA LEU A 26 7.52 -13.93 -5.02
C LEU A 26 8.17 -12.56 -4.92
N ILE A 27 7.48 -11.52 -5.36
CA ILE A 27 7.47 -10.30 -4.56
C ILE A 27 6.70 -10.71 -3.30
N GLN A 28 7.37 -11.40 -2.37
CA GLN A 28 6.87 -11.62 -1.02
C GLN A 28 7.73 -10.75 -0.11
N PRO A 29 7.43 -9.44 -0.04
CA PRO A 29 8.30 -8.46 0.58
C PRO A 29 8.31 -8.58 2.10
N CYS A 30 7.42 -9.39 2.70
CA CYS A 30 7.45 -9.70 4.13
C CYS A 30 7.48 -11.22 4.38
N PRO A 31 8.10 -11.65 5.49
CA PRO A 31 8.08 -13.04 5.91
C PRO A 31 6.65 -13.59 6.08
N ILE A 32 6.45 -14.85 5.74
CA ILE A 32 5.17 -15.56 5.93
C ILE A 32 5.20 -16.42 7.17
N CYS A 33 4.02 -16.63 7.73
CA CYS A 33 3.80 -17.75 8.64
C CYS A 33 3.46 -18.98 7.83
N ASN A 34 4.33 -19.98 7.87
CA ASN A 34 4.14 -21.22 7.15
C ASN A 34 3.01 -22.03 7.78
N ALA A 35 1.97 -22.32 7.00
CA ALA A 35 0.80 -23.05 7.50
C ALA A 35 1.10 -24.50 7.89
N ALA A 36 2.17 -25.11 7.38
CA ALA A 36 2.57 -26.48 7.71
C ALA A 36 3.40 -26.55 9.00
N THR A 37 4.29 -25.59 9.23
CA THR A 37 5.18 -25.59 10.41
C THR A 37 4.68 -24.69 11.54
N SER A 38 3.70 -23.82 11.27
CA SER A 38 3.26 -22.74 12.19
C SER A 38 4.41 -21.87 12.68
N ALA A 39 5.42 -21.69 11.82
CA ALA A 39 6.62 -20.91 12.09
C ALA A 39 6.91 -19.91 10.97
N CYS A 40 7.63 -18.83 11.30
CA CYS A 40 7.99 -17.82 10.32
C CYS A 40 9.13 -18.30 9.41
N ASP A 41 8.95 -18.18 8.10
CA ASP A 41 9.95 -18.55 7.09
C ASP A 41 10.95 -17.40 6.79
N GLY A 42 11.13 -16.47 7.73
CA GLY A 42 12.12 -15.40 7.63
C GLY A 42 11.91 -14.21 8.58
N GLY A 43 12.79 -13.22 8.47
CA GLY A 43 12.77 -12.02 9.30
C GLY A 43 13.32 -12.25 10.72
N PRO A 44 13.22 -11.25 11.61
CA PRO A 44 13.71 -11.36 12.99
C PRO A 44 13.06 -12.48 13.80
N ASN A 45 11.88 -12.95 13.38
CA ASN A 45 11.14 -14.03 14.03
C ASN A 45 11.31 -15.39 13.30
N GLU A 46 12.32 -15.56 12.43
CA GLU A 46 12.56 -16.82 11.74
C GLU A 46 12.54 -18.03 12.70
N GLY A 47 11.73 -19.04 12.38
CA GLY A 47 11.54 -20.23 13.20
C GLY A 47 10.71 -20.06 14.48
N LEU A 48 10.29 -18.83 14.82
CA LEU A 48 9.37 -18.59 15.93
C LEU A 48 7.93 -18.90 15.54
N THR A 49 7.15 -19.27 16.55
CA THR A 49 5.74 -19.63 16.38
C THR A 49 4.92 -18.44 15.88
N CYS A 50 4.06 -18.68 14.92
CA CYS A 50 3.19 -17.66 14.32
C CYS A 50 1.81 -18.25 13.98
N THR A 51 0.85 -17.37 13.74
CA THR A 51 -0.50 -17.73 13.30
C THR A 51 -0.64 -17.47 11.80
N PRO A 52 -0.97 -18.49 10.98
CA PRO A 52 -1.25 -18.29 9.56
C PRO A 52 -2.53 -17.45 9.36
N VAL A 53 -2.44 -16.36 8.60
CA VAL A 53 -3.54 -15.38 8.41
C VAL A 53 -4.66 -15.92 7.51
N VAL A 54 -4.40 -16.94 6.69
CA VAL A 54 -5.43 -17.71 5.97
C VAL A 54 -5.12 -19.21 6.02
N LYS A 55 -6.15 -20.02 6.24
CA LYS A 55 -6.07 -21.50 6.15
C LYS A 55 -6.11 -22.01 4.70
N LYS A 56 -6.31 -21.13 3.71
CA LYS A 56 -6.41 -21.49 2.28
C LYS A 56 -5.57 -20.53 1.43
N PRO A 57 -4.66 -21.03 0.56
CA PRO A 57 -3.86 -20.18 -0.33
C PRO A 57 -4.77 -19.42 -1.31
N LEU A 58 -4.46 -18.14 -1.58
CA LEU A 58 -4.95 -17.48 -2.78
C LEU A 58 -3.93 -17.76 -3.90
N ASN A 59 -4.31 -18.51 -4.93
CA ASN A 59 -3.45 -18.87 -6.06
C ASN A 59 -2.10 -19.55 -5.69
N GLY A 60 -2.06 -20.24 -4.55
CA GLY A 60 -0.84 -20.91 -4.06
C GLY A 60 0.07 -20.03 -3.19
N ASP A 61 -0.29 -18.77 -2.98
CA ASP A 61 0.41 -17.84 -2.09
C ASP A 61 -0.36 -17.63 -0.77
N LEU A 62 0.40 -17.54 0.32
CA LEU A 62 -0.10 -17.16 1.63
C LEU A 62 0.26 -15.67 1.87
N PRO A 63 -0.69 -14.83 2.30
CA PRO A 63 -0.40 -13.45 2.68
C PRO A 63 0.60 -13.43 3.84
N THR A 64 1.41 -12.38 3.86
CA THR A 64 2.41 -12.08 4.88
C THR A 64 1.77 -12.06 6.27
N SER A 65 2.40 -12.69 7.26
CA SER A 65 1.84 -12.71 8.62
C SER A 65 2.33 -11.52 9.43
N HIS A 66 1.43 -10.89 10.19
CA HIS A 66 1.80 -9.87 11.19
C HIS A 66 2.75 -10.42 12.26
N ASP A 67 2.72 -11.72 12.52
CA ASP A 67 3.57 -12.40 13.50
C ASP A 67 5.01 -12.58 13.01
N CYS A 68 5.24 -12.39 11.70
CA CYS A 68 6.53 -12.54 11.03
C CYS A 68 6.98 -11.19 10.46
N PRO A 69 7.42 -10.25 11.31
CA PRO A 69 7.74 -8.89 10.89
C PRO A 69 8.90 -8.90 9.87
N PRO A 70 8.88 -8.01 8.87
CA PRO A 70 10.05 -7.83 8.02
C PRO A 70 11.24 -7.32 8.86
N PRO A 71 12.49 -7.52 8.40
CA PRO A 71 13.66 -6.93 9.01
C PRO A 71 13.47 -5.42 9.23
N PRO A 72 13.97 -4.81 10.32
CA PRO A 72 13.70 -3.40 10.64
C PRO A 72 14.07 -2.41 9.53
N ALA A 73 15.08 -2.74 8.70
CA ALA A 73 15.46 -1.94 7.54
C ALA A 73 14.39 -1.92 6.43
N ASN A 74 13.50 -2.91 6.40
CA ASN A 74 12.44 -3.11 5.41
C ASN A 74 11.03 -2.98 6.04
N ASN A 75 10.96 -2.65 7.34
CA ASN A 75 9.70 -2.44 8.04
C ASN A 75 9.33 -0.96 7.96
N LEU A 76 8.36 -0.64 7.11
CA LEU A 76 7.91 0.74 6.87
C LEU A 76 7.00 1.28 7.97
N GLY A 77 6.72 0.46 8.99
CA GLY A 77 5.69 0.74 9.97
C GLY A 77 4.29 0.49 9.42
N ALA A 78 3.29 0.58 10.28
CA ALA A 78 1.90 0.57 9.85
C ALA A 78 1.59 1.92 9.21
N LEU A 79 1.45 1.97 7.89
CA LEU A 79 0.80 3.10 7.22
C LEU A 79 -0.69 3.05 7.59
N PRO A 80 -1.24 4.03 8.32
CA PRO A 80 -2.66 4.05 8.62
C PRO A 80 -3.44 4.35 7.33
N ILE A 81 -3.77 3.31 6.59
CA ILE A 81 -4.61 3.39 5.40
C ILE A 81 -6.04 3.12 5.86
N ALA A 82 -6.87 4.17 5.86
CA ALA A 82 -8.29 4.01 6.10
C ALA A 82 -8.95 3.42 4.86
N PHE A 83 -9.33 2.14 4.92
CA PHE A 83 -10.15 1.52 3.88
C PHE A 83 -11.61 1.92 4.07
N VAL A 84 -12.19 2.54 3.04
CA VAL A 84 -13.64 2.73 2.96
C VAL A 84 -14.18 1.57 2.14
N LEU A 85 -14.54 0.49 2.83
CA LEU A 85 -14.94 -0.77 2.22
C LEU A 85 -16.38 -0.69 1.70
N ASP A 86 -16.56 -1.01 0.42
CA ASP A 86 -17.87 -1.13 -0.25
C ASP A 86 -18.08 -2.55 -0.78
N SER A 87 -19.33 -3.01 -0.83
CA SER A 87 -19.68 -4.34 -1.36
C SER A 87 -20.21 -4.30 -2.80
N GLY A 88 -20.41 -3.11 -3.36
CA GLY A 88 -20.78 -2.87 -4.74
C GLY A 88 -19.59 -2.51 -5.62
N THR A 89 -19.88 -1.98 -6.80
CA THR A 89 -18.86 -1.45 -7.71
C THR A 89 -18.54 0.00 -7.35
N ILE A 90 -17.26 0.28 -7.12
CA ILE A 90 -16.76 1.63 -6.90
C ILE A 90 -15.80 2.01 -8.03
N SER A 91 -15.75 3.30 -8.35
CA SER A 91 -14.83 3.82 -9.35
C SER A 91 -14.22 5.13 -8.89
N LYS A 92 -12.94 5.32 -9.21
CA LYS A 92 -12.24 6.60 -9.05
C LYS A 92 -11.67 7.00 -10.40
N THR A 93 -11.95 8.22 -10.84
CA THR A 93 -11.39 8.78 -12.08
C THR A 93 -10.39 9.88 -11.73
N ALA A 94 -9.27 9.85 -12.42
CA ALA A 94 -8.21 10.83 -12.25
C ALA A 94 -8.61 12.21 -12.77
N VAL A 95 -8.04 13.24 -12.18
CA VAL A 95 -8.20 14.63 -12.62
C VAL A 95 -6.93 15.12 -13.31
N ASP A 96 -7.10 15.98 -14.31
CA ASP A 96 -5.97 16.70 -14.89
C ASP A 96 -5.75 18.00 -14.11
N MET A 97 -4.54 18.14 -13.58
CA MET A 97 -4.08 19.33 -12.89
C MET A 97 -3.21 20.17 -13.82
N THR A 98 -2.97 21.42 -13.45
CA THR A 98 -2.18 22.37 -14.25
C THR A 98 -0.80 21.82 -14.64
N ASP A 99 -0.14 21.14 -13.70
CA ASP A 99 1.23 20.66 -13.91
C ASP A 99 1.32 19.14 -14.16
N GLN A 100 0.21 18.41 -14.06
CA GLN A 100 0.21 16.94 -14.17
C GLN A 100 -1.18 16.42 -14.57
N SER A 101 -1.23 15.57 -15.59
CA SER A 101 -2.45 14.85 -15.98
C SER A 101 -2.62 13.54 -15.22
N ASN A 102 -3.83 12.98 -15.22
CA ASN A 102 -4.16 11.69 -14.61
C ASN A 102 -3.73 11.56 -13.13
N VAL A 103 -4.09 12.55 -12.32
CA VAL A 103 -3.82 12.56 -10.87
C VAL A 103 -5.00 11.96 -10.10
N PHE A 104 -4.74 10.92 -9.31
CA PHE A 104 -5.67 10.32 -8.35
C PHE A 104 -5.43 10.79 -6.92
N CYS A 105 -4.17 11.03 -6.55
CA CYS A 105 -3.75 11.23 -5.16
C CYS A 105 -2.80 12.43 -5.06
N ALA A 106 -3.38 13.62 -4.99
CA ALA A 106 -2.64 14.85 -5.13
C ALA A 106 -2.11 15.41 -3.81
N PHE A 107 -0.82 15.71 -3.81
CA PHE A 107 -0.07 16.32 -2.72
C PHE A 107 0.82 17.44 -3.26
N CYS A 108 1.13 18.42 -2.41
CA CYS A 108 2.01 19.52 -2.78
C CYS A 108 3.44 19.02 -3.02
N LYS A 109 3.93 19.21 -4.24
CA LYS A 109 5.19 18.70 -4.76
C LYS A 109 6.09 19.78 -5.34
N ASN A 110 7.39 19.53 -5.29
CA ASN A 110 8.40 20.27 -6.02
C ASN A 110 8.50 19.63 -7.40
N LYS A 111 8.01 20.34 -8.41
CA LYS A 111 7.98 19.85 -9.80
C LYS A 111 9.34 19.50 -10.39
N THR A 112 10.42 20.07 -9.87
CA THR A 112 11.78 19.87 -10.40
C THR A 112 12.47 18.68 -9.73
N LEU A 113 12.25 18.50 -8.43
CA LEU A 113 12.94 17.48 -7.63
C LEU A 113 12.09 16.22 -7.40
N ASP A 114 10.81 16.25 -7.78
CA ASP A 114 9.82 15.20 -7.52
C ASP A 114 9.76 14.78 -6.03
N THR A 115 9.88 15.78 -5.16
CA THR A 115 9.78 15.64 -3.70
C THR A 115 8.52 16.34 -3.19
N PHE A 116 8.03 15.93 -2.02
CA PHE A 116 6.74 16.38 -1.52
C PHE A 116 6.85 17.11 -0.19
N ALA A 117 5.97 18.09 0.00
CA ALA A 117 5.90 18.87 1.23
C ALA A 117 5.50 17.98 2.40
N ARG A 118 6.22 18.10 3.52
CA ARG A 118 5.87 17.47 4.79
C ARG A 118 5.63 18.53 5.86
N ARG A 119 4.43 18.54 6.44
CA ARG A 119 4.01 19.51 7.45
C ARG A 119 3.30 18.83 8.62
N CYS A 120 3.34 19.48 9.79
CA CYS A 120 2.56 19.07 10.94
C CYS A 120 1.06 19.05 10.58
N GLY A 121 0.40 17.91 10.80
CA GLY A 121 -1.00 17.68 10.47
C GLY A 121 -1.32 17.58 8.98
N GLY A 122 -0.32 17.61 8.08
CA GLY A 122 -0.57 17.58 6.63
C GLY A 122 -1.23 18.86 6.10
N LEU A 123 -1.11 19.97 6.84
CA LEU A 123 -1.70 21.26 6.49
C LEU A 123 -0.64 22.19 5.89
N ALA A 124 -0.99 22.96 4.86
CA ALA A 124 -0.09 23.95 4.26
C ALA A 124 0.37 25.02 5.27
N SER A 125 -0.48 25.35 6.25
CA SER A 125 -0.19 26.26 7.37
C SER A 125 0.64 25.62 8.50
N GLY A 126 0.83 24.30 8.47
CA GLY A 126 1.59 23.58 9.48
C GLY A 126 3.09 23.93 9.45
N ALA A 127 3.76 23.75 10.59
CA ALA A 127 5.20 23.83 10.65
C ALA A 127 5.85 22.72 9.79
N ALA A 128 7.00 23.00 9.19
CA ALA A 128 7.80 21.97 8.54
C ALA A 128 8.32 20.98 9.59
N CYS A 129 8.31 19.70 9.25
CA CYS A 129 8.68 18.64 10.18
C CYS A 129 9.41 17.51 9.43
N ALA A 130 10.20 16.72 10.17
CA ALA A 130 11.02 15.63 9.62
C ALA A 130 10.81 14.28 10.34
N CYS A 131 9.86 14.21 11.27
CA CYS A 131 9.54 12.98 12.00
C CYS A 131 9.05 11.88 11.05
N ALA A 132 9.28 10.61 11.42
CA ALA A 132 8.74 9.46 10.71
C ALA A 132 7.21 9.53 10.62
N VAL A 133 6.66 9.10 9.48
CA VAL A 133 5.21 9.07 9.24
C VAL A 133 4.57 8.07 10.20
N GLY A 134 3.37 8.39 10.70
CA GLY A 134 2.63 7.51 11.61
C GLY A 134 3.11 7.52 13.07
N VAL A 135 4.16 8.27 13.39
CA VAL A 135 4.66 8.44 14.77
C VAL A 135 4.28 9.82 15.30
N PRO A 136 3.85 9.96 16.57
CA PRO A 136 3.66 11.27 17.20
C PRO A 136 4.95 12.09 17.08
N CYS A 137 4.87 13.27 16.47
CA CYS A 137 6.04 14.10 16.23
C CYS A 137 6.19 15.15 17.34
N PRO A 138 7.27 15.11 18.16
CA PRO A 138 7.50 16.11 19.19
C PRO A 138 7.59 17.53 18.62
N GLY A 139 8.20 17.68 17.44
CA GLY A 139 8.27 18.94 16.70
C GLY A 139 6.94 19.47 16.18
N CYS A 140 5.87 18.66 16.27
CA CYS A 140 4.51 19.02 15.91
C CYS A 140 3.57 19.01 17.14
N SER A 141 4.12 19.13 18.35
CA SER A 141 3.33 19.06 19.59
C SER A 141 2.49 17.78 19.69
N GLY A 142 3.01 16.67 19.18
CA GLY A 142 2.34 15.36 19.15
C GLY A 142 1.49 15.10 17.91
N ALA A 143 1.20 16.10 17.08
CA ALA A 143 0.51 15.89 15.81
C ALA A 143 1.38 15.07 14.83
N PRO A 144 0.77 14.30 13.92
CA PRO A 144 1.52 13.53 12.94
C PRO A 144 2.17 14.45 11.90
N CYS A 145 3.32 14.02 11.39
CA CYS A 145 4.05 14.71 10.35
C CYS A 145 3.70 14.07 9.00
N LEU A 146 2.87 14.74 8.19
CA LEU A 146 2.18 14.15 7.03
C LEU A 146 2.44 14.95 5.73
N PRO A 147 2.26 14.32 4.56
CA PRO A 147 2.25 15.06 3.30
C PRO A 147 1.07 16.04 3.22
N VAL A 148 1.26 17.16 2.54
CA VAL A 148 0.21 18.18 2.37
C VAL A 148 -0.68 17.83 1.18
N SER A 149 -1.93 17.45 1.43
CA SER A 149 -2.91 17.18 0.37
C SER A 149 -3.31 18.47 -0.35
N CYS A 150 -3.61 18.39 -1.64
CA CYS A 150 -4.06 19.53 -2.43
C CYS A 150 -5.10 19.12 -3.46
N THR A 151 -5.82 20.11 -3.98
CA THR A 151 -6.76 19.99 -5.10
C THR A 151 -6.35 20.86 -6.29
N SER A 152 -5.47 21.84 -6.05
CA SER A 152 -4.88 22.71 -7.07
C SER A 152 -3.54 23.29 -6.61
N ASN A 153 -2.79 23.90 -7.53
CA ASN A 153 -1.53 24.61 -7.21
C ASN A 153 -1.74 25.76 -6.20
N ALA A 154 -2.95 26.33 -6.11
CA ALA A 154 -3.24 27.42 -5.18
C ALA A 154 -3.09 26.98 -3.72
N ASP A 155 -3.47 25.73 -3.41
CA ASP A 155 -3.35 25.14 -2.07
C ASP A 155 -1.89 25.02 -1.61
N CYS A 156 -0.98 24.98 -2.58
CA CYS A 156 0.45 24.80 -2.38
C CYS A 156 1.26 26.10 -2.44
N SER A 157 0.60 27.24 -2.70
CA SER A 157 1.26 28.53 -2.99
C SER A 157 2.14 29.06 -1.85
N THR A 158 1.85 28.71 -0.60
CA THR A 158 2.59 29.15 0.59
C THR A 158 3.81 28.28 0.89
N LEU A 159 3.98 27.15 0.20
CA LEU A 159 5.00 26.14 0.49
C LEU A 159 6.30 26.40 -0.27
N THR A 160 6.74 27.65 -0.31
CA THR A 160 7.97 28.06 -1.02
C THR A 160 9.25 27.68 -0.28
N THR A 161 9.19 27.57 1.05
CA THR A 161 10.36 27.31 1.91
C THR A 161 10.07 26.29 3.03
N PRO A 162 10.99 25.35 3.31
CA PRO A 162 12.12 24.96 2.46
C PRO A 162 11.62 24.04 1.34
N GLY A 163 12.02 24.27 0.08
CA GLY A 163 11.86 23.26 -0.97
C GLY A 163 10.83 23.52 -2.07
N ASN A 164 10.20 24.71 -2.15
CA ASN A 164 9.37 25.14 -3.28
C ASN A 164 8.36 24.07 -3.79
N PHE A 165 7.44 23.66 -2.92
CA PHE A 165 6.42 22.65 -3.20
C PHE A 165 5.14 23.28 -3.73
N THR A 166 5.22 24.04 -4.82
CA THR A 166 4.11 24.87 -5.34
C THR A 166 3.23 24.19 -6.39
N SER A 167 3.55 22.94 -6.74
CA SER A 167 2.81 22.14 -7.71
C SER A 167 1.91 21.14 -6.99
N CYS A 168 0.68 20.95 -7.45
CA CYS A 168 -0.21 19.92 -6.94
C CYS A 168 -0.17 18.71 -7.86
N GLY A 169 0.17 17.54 -7.31
CA GLY A 169 0.25 16.32 -8.11
C GLY A 169 0.59 15.09 -7.29
N GLN A 170 0.80 13.98 -7.98
CA GLN A 170 1.28 12.73 -7.38
C GLN A 170 2.67 12.41 -7.94
N ARG A 171 3.26 11.25 -7.61
CA ARG A 171 4.62 10.91 -8.10
C ARG A 171 4.65 10.80 -9.63
N THR A 172 4.08 9.73 -10.18
CA THR A 172 3.92 9.59 -11.63
C THR A 172 2.46 9.67 -12.05
N SER A 173 2.19 10.09 -13.30
CA SER A 173 0.82 10.18 -13.81
C SER A 173 0.20 8.80 -14.02
N GLY A 174 -1.07 8.64 -13.65
CA GLY A 174 -1.81 7.39 -13.80
C GLY A 174 -1.94 6.60 -12.50
N ALA A 175 -2.20 5.29 -12.62
CA ALA A 175 -2.36 4.38 -11.48
C ALA A 175 -1.54 3.11 -11.68
N PHE A 176 -0.99 2.58 -10.59
CA PHE A 176 -0.33 1.27 -10.46
C PHE A 176 0.95 1.04 -11.27
N THR A 177 1.26 1.89 -12.24
CA THR A 177 2.48 1.80 -13.04
C THR A 177 2.81 3.14 -13.71
N SER A 178 4.08 3.33 -14.00
CA SER A 178 4.59 4.43 -14.83
C SER A 178 4.60 4.10 -16.33
N LEU A 179 4.25 2.86 -16.71
CA LEU A 179 4.32 2.36 -18.09
C LEU A 179 3.02 2.57 -18.89
N ASP A 180 1.89 2.70 -18.21
CA ASP A 180 0.60 2.98 -18.83
C ASP A 180 -0.23 3.92 -17.96
N THR A 181 -0.95 4.84 -18.61
CA THR A 181 -1.72 5.88 -17.91
C THR A 181 -3.17 5.45 -17.75
N ALA A 182 -3.42 4.65 -16.71
CA ALA A 182 -4.79 4.38 -16.29
C ALA A 182 -5.46 5.69 -15.83
N ARG A 183 -6.63 6.00 -16.40
CA ARG A 183 -7.42 7.20 -16.05
C ARG A 183 -8.56 6.92 -15.07
N THR A 184 -9.04 5.68 -15.02
CA THR A 184 -10.10 5.26 -14.12
C THR A 184 -9.73 3.93 -13.49
N ILE A 185 -9.86 3.86 -12.17
CA ILE A 185 -9.78 2.63 -11.39
C ILE A 185 -11.21 2.19 -11.12
N VAL A 186 -11.52 0.92 -11.38
CA VAL A 186 -12.82 0.32 -11.07
C VAL A 186 -12.56 -0.93 -10.24
N GLU A 187 -13.20 -0.99 -9.09
CA GLU A 187 -13.19 -2.15 -8.21
C GLU A 187 -14.61 -2.69 -8.08
N THR A 188 -14.77 -4.00 -8.17
CA THR A 188 -16.10 -4.65 -8.12
C THR A 188 -16.19 -5.56 -6.91
N GLY A 189 -16.96 -5.13 -5.92
CA GLY A 189 -17.33 -5.96 -4.78
C GLY A 189 -18.45 -6.95 -5.09
N SER A 190 -18.79 -7.76 -4.09
CA SER A 190 -20.01 -8.55 -4.08
C SER A 190 -20.64 -8.55 -2.67
N PRO A 191 -21.93 -8.19 -2.52
CA PRO A 191 -22.58 -8.22 -1.22
C PRO A 191 -22.84 -9.64 -0.76
N ALA A 192 -22.89 -9.84 0.56
CA ALA A 192 -23.35 -11.09 1.13
C ALA A 192 -24.83 -11.31 0.75
N GLY A 193 -25.16 -12.53 0.32
CA GLY A 193 -26.56 -12.93 0.11
C GLY A 193 -27.38 -12.90 1.41
N ALA A 194 -28.67 -13.23 1.33
CA ALA A 194 -29.61 -13.14 2.46
C ALA A 194 -29.14 -13.90 3.71
N LEU A 195 -28.87 -13.18 4.80
CA LEU A 195 -28.37 -13.75 6.05
C LEU A 195 -29.52 -14.33 6.89
N THR A 196 -29.22 -15.40 7.63
CA THR A 196 -30.11 -15.97 8.65
C THR A 196 -29.42 -15.91 10.01
N SER A 197 -30.17 -15.56 11.06
CA SER A 197 -29.62 -15.54 12.43
C SER A 197 -29.14 -16.93 12.83
N GLY A 198 -27.90 -17.01 13.32
CA GLY A 198 -27.24 -18.29 13.67
C GLY A 198 -26.92 -19.19 12.46
N GLY A 199 -27.17 -18.73 11.22
CA GLY A 199 -26.88 -19.46 9.99
C GLY A 199 -25.39 -19.52 9.65
N LEU A 200 -25.03 -20.28 8.62
CA LEU A 200 -23.65 -20.32 8.11
C LEU A 200 -23.21 -18.96 7.55
N GLY A 201 -21.92 -18.65 7.68
CA GLY A 201 -21.31 -17.48 7.05
C GLY A 201 -21.51 -17.50 5.52
N ARG A 202 -21.79 -16.33 4.95
CA ARG A 202 -21.92 -16.14 3.51
C ARG A 202 -20.73 -15.37 2.94
N PRO A 203 -20.20 -15.77 1.77
CA PRO A 203 -19.12 -15.05 1.13
C PRO A 203 -19.59 -13.68 0.67
N ALA A 204 -18.69 -12.71 0.77
CA ALA A 204 -18.80 -11.38 0.16
C ALA A 204 -17.40 -10.90 -0.24
N THR A 205 -17.33 -9.94 -1.16
CA THR A 205 -16.09 -9.24 -1.50
C THR A 205 -16.28 -7.76 -1.21
N LEU A 206 -15.41 -7.22 -0.37
CA LEU A 206 -15.38 -5.80 -0.07
C LEU A 206 -14.23 -5.14 -0.83
N VAL A 207 -14.49 -4.00 -1.44
CA VAL A 207 -13.52 -3.27 -2.25
C VAL A 207 -13.29 -1.86 -1.73
N SER A 208 -12.11 -1.30 -1.98
CA SER A 208 -11.78 0.10 -1.70
C SER A 208 -10.73 0.61 -2.66
N ILE A 209 -10.85 1.88 -3.05
CA ILE A 209 -9.80 2.65 -3.74
C ILE A 209 -9.37 3.77 -2.80
N PHE A 210 -8.07 3.93 -2.56
CA PHE A 210 -7.53 4.85 -1.56
C PHE A 210 -6.25 5.51 -2.06
N CYS A 211 -5.73 6.48 -1.30
CA CYS A 211 -4.46 7.12 -1.58
C CYS A 211 -3.42 6.68 -0.58
N LEU A 212 -2.29 6.19 -1.08
CA LEU A 212 -1.11 5.91 -0.27
C LEU A 212 -0.31 7.21 -0.14
N PRO A 213 -0.17 7.76 1.08
CA PRO A 213 0.72 8.88 1.31
C PRO A 213 2.18 8.46 1.15
N LEU A 214 3.09 9.43 1.05
CA LEU A 214 4.51 9.15 1.11
C LEU A 214 4.91 8.55 2.46
N THR A 215 5.86 7.62 2.41
CA THR A 215 6.63 7.19 3.58
C THR A 215 7.78 8.16 3.89
N PHE A 216 8.18 8.93 2.87
CA PHE A 216 9.37 9.75 2.79
C PHE A 216 10.69 8.99 2.98
N ASN A 217 10.66 7.70 2.66
CA ASN A 217 11.85 6.93 2.37
C ASN A 217 11.97 6.87 0.84
N THR A 218 13.02 7.47 0.29
CA THR A 218 13.17 7.60 -1.16
C THR A 218 13.22 6.26 -1.88
N LEU A 219 13.76 5.21 -1.26
CA LEU A 219 13.82 3.87 -1.86
C LEU A 219 12.44 3.26 -1.99
N VAL A 220 11.59 3.47 -0.98
CA VAL A 220 10.23 2.93 -0.93
C VAL A 220 9.31 3.73 -1.81
N ASP A 221 9.33 5.05 -1.65
CA ASP A 221 8.48 5.93 -2.43
C ASP A 221 8.80 5.83 -3.93
N SER A 222 10.04 5.48 -4.29
CA SER A 222 10.39 5.20 -5.69
C SER A 222 10.03 3.80 -6.17
N ALA A 223 10.16 2.77 -5.33
CA ALA A 223 9.81 1.40 -5.69
C ALA A 223 8.29 1.20 -5.81
N ASP A 224 7.52 1.79 -4.91
CA ASP A 224 6.05 1.66 -4.83
C ASP A 224 5.30 2.84 -5.46
N ASP A 225 6.03 3.75 -6.10
CA ASP A 225 5.54 4.97 -6.74
C ASP A 225 4.64 5.86 -5.86
N LEU A 226 5.12 6.17 -4.65
CA LEU A 226 4.38 6.93 -3.65
C LEU A 226 4.70 8.44 -3.70
N PRO A 227 3.69 9.32 -3.62
CA PRO A 227 2.29 9.01 -3.36
C PRO A 227 1.58 8.57 -4.65
N GLY A 228 0.66 7.63 -4.49
CA GLY A 228 -0.08 7.03 -5.60
C GLY A 228 -1.39 6.38 -5.14
N PRO A 229 -2.27 6.04 -6.10
CA PRO A 229 -3.50 5.32 -5.79
C PRO A 229 -3.21 3.86 -5.41
N GLY A 230 -3.91 3.38 -4.40
CA GLY A 230 -4.00 1.97 -4.05
C GLY A 230 -5.43 1.46 -4.24
N ALA A 231 -5.56 0.17 -4.50
CA ALA A 231 -6.84 -0.51 -4.53
C ALA A 231 -6.74 -1.87 -3.82
N VAL A 232 -7.83 -2.30 -3.22
CA VAL A 232 -7.90 -3.57 -2.50
C VAL A 232 -9.26 -4.23 -2.73
N ALA A 233 -9.23 -5.55 -2.88
CA ALA A 233 -10.39 -6.42 -2.87
C ALA A 233 -10.19 -7.49 -1.78
N VAL A 234 -11.04 -7.46 -0.75
CA VAL A 234 -10.95 -8.33 0.42
C VAL A 234 -12.12 -9.34 0.40
N PRO A 235 -11.84 -10.64 0.25
CA PRO A 235 -12.85 -11.67 0.44
C PRO A 235 -13.16 -11.82 1.94
N VAL A 236 -14.45 -11.82 2.29
CA VAL A 236 -14.93 -11.92 3.68
C VAL A 236 -16.04 -12.97 3.82
N GLN A 237 -16.32 -13.36 5.06
CA GLN A 237 -17.50 -14.15 5.44
C GLN A 237 -18.37 -13.32 6.38
N VAL A 238 -19.64 -13.15 6.02
CA VAL A 238 -20.61 -12.38 6.82
C VAL A 238 -21.60 -13.32 7.47
N GLN A 239 -21.81 -13.19 8.77
CA GLN A 239 -22.74 -14.01 9.55
C GLN A 239 -23.51 -13.12 10.53
N LEU A 240 -24.82 -13.35 10.64
CA LEU A 240 -25.63 -12.75 11.70
C LEU A 240 -25.51 -13.61 12.95
N GLN A 241 -24.89 -13.07 14.00
CA GLN A 241 -24.76 -13.75 15.29
C GLN A 241 -26.10 -13.73 16.04
N PRO A 242 -26.41 -14.80 16.80
CA PRO A 242 -27.63 -14.91 17.60
C PRO A 242 -27.65 -13.95 18.80
#